data_AF-A0A101WNK8-F1
#
_entry.id   AF-A0A101WNK8-F1
#
_cell.length_a   1.000
_cell.length_b   1.000
_cell.length_c   1.000
_cell.angle_alpha   90.00
_cell.angle_beta   90.00
_cell.angle_gamma   90.00
#
_symmetry.space_group_name_H-M   'P 1'
#
loop_
_entity.id
_entity.type
_entity.pdbx_description
1 polymer ?
#
loop_
_entity_poly.entity_id
_entity_poly.type
_entity_poly.pdbx_seq_one_letter_code
_entity_poly.pdbx_strand_id
1 'polypeptide(L)'
;MKKIGPKIMMIHLIFACVSVFLILFISYRTVNSILLEHASSLGTACAEIDAKEIDSWLKEKAAILESVAVQIEDAEFNDEERIQKILKNATKADPSFYSFFIGFENGRLLDANGWIPPADYSSLERPWYREALNANRVIFTSAYIDKKKNARVKAIAMPLHAQGNNAVLAANIPFDTIRKQIKDIRFGETGYGILIDGDGIVLVHPVENNEMKPLEAVRKDLNMQIQENTWKNNKGTTSLRSGGKVELLVHVPIQSNDWKLLLLAPIEEFQGPAKKMFRQLMVVITLLLGLIIVISYLLGKKLSIPPEKALEEVESIAGREYLAAGNGAGLKEDAEKAASNEAYERKEKHIAGTEEVYDIAGQIEEIADHLEKGVRSFKISRDDNGGE
;
A
#
# COMPACT_ATOMS: atom_id res chain seq x y z
N MET A 1 -30.12 13.90 51.45
CA MET A 1 -29.85 12.61 50.74
C MET A 1 -28.78 12.84 49.66
N LYS A 2 -27.69 12.06 49.59
CA LYS A 2 -26.60 12.28 48.59
C LYS A 2 -27.18 12.27 47.17
N LYS A 3 -26.85 13.29 46.36
CA LYS A 3 -27.27 13.44 44.94
C LYS A 3 -26.85 12.20 44.12
N ILE A 4 -27.77 11.27 43.89
CA ILE A 4 -27.54 10.03 43.08
C ILE A 4 -27.59 10.33 41.57
N GLY A 5 -28.43 11.27 41.14
CA GLY A 5 -28.62 11.63 39.72
C GLY A 5 -27.35 12.00 38.95
N PRO A 6 -26.48 12.91 39.45
CA PRO A 6 -25.26 13.30 38.74
C PRO A 6 -24.25 12.15 38.54
N LYS A 7 -24.23 11.17 39.47
CA LYS A 7 -23.33 10.01 39.38
C LYS A 7 -23.78 9.03 38.31
N ILE A 8 -25.08 8.77 38.20
CA ILE A 8 -25.65 7.89 37.17
C ILE A 8 -25.44 8.51 35.79
N MET A 9 -25.70 9.82 35.63
CA MET A 9 -25.49 10.53 34.36
C MET A 9 -24.01 10.50 33.92
N MET A 10 -23.09 10.66 34.87
CA MET A 10 -21.65 10.59 34.60
C MET A 10 -21.21 9.19 34.13
N ILE A 11 -21.77 8.12 34.69
CA ILE A 11 -21.47 6.74 34.26
C ILE A 11 -21.96 6.49 32.83
N HIS A 12 -23.17 6.94 32.48
CA HIS A 12 -23.70 6.81 31.11
C HIS A 12 -22.87 7.60 30.10
N LEU A 13 -22.44 8.82 30.48
CA LEU A 13 -21.57 9.64 29.63
C LEU A 13 -20.22 8.99 29.41
N ILE A 14 -19.60 8.42 30.45
CA ILE A 14 -18.34 7.66 30.32
C ILE A 14 -18.53 6.47 29.38
N PHE A 15 -19.62 5.71 29.54
CA PHE A 15 -19.90 4.55 28.68
C PHE A 15 -20.07 4.96 27.20
N ALA A 16 -20.81 6.05 26.93
CA ALA A 16 -20.96 6.61 25.59
C ALA A 16 -19.63 7.12 25.02
N CYS A 17 -18.77 7.75 25.82
CA CYS A 17 -17.44 8.16 25.37
C CYS A 17 -16.59 6.94 24.98
N VAL A 18 -16.56 5.94 25.85
CA VAL A 18 -15.79 4.71 25.62
C VAL A 18 -16.27 3.99 24.36
N SER A 19 -17.58 3.90 24.12
CA SER A 19 -18.11 3.26 22.91
C SER A 19 -17.70 4.00 21.64
N VAL A 20 -17.74 5.34 21.62
CA VAL A 20 -17.32 6.16 20.47
C VAL A 20 -15.83 5.96 20.18
N PHE A 21 -14.96 6.04 21.20
CA PHE A 21 -13.53 5.81 21.02
C PHE A 21 -13.22 4.37 20.57
N LEU A 22 -13.95 3.38 21.09
CA LEU A 22 -13.78 1.99 20.69
C LEU A 22 -14.20 1.77 19.24
N ILE A 23 -15.35 2.32 18.81
CA ILE A 23 -15.81 2.27 17.42
C ILE A 23 -14.78 2.92 16.50
N LEU A 24 -14.28 4.10 16.86
CA LEU A 24 -13.29 4.81 16.05
C LEU A 24 -11.97 4.02 15.97
N PHE A 25 -11.53 3.41 17.07
CA PHE A 25 -10.33 2.57 17.08
C PHE A 25 -10.49 1.32 16.21
N ILE A 26 -11.61 0.61 16.31
CA ILE A 26 -11.93 -0.54 15.46
C ILE A 26 -12.00 -0.11 13.99
N SER A 27 -12.71 0.98 13.71
CA SER A 27 -12.82 1.55 12.36
C SER A 27 -11.44 1.87 11.76
N TYR A 28 -10.55 2.51 12.53
CA TYR A 28 -9.18 2.80 12.11
C TYR A 28 -8.38 1.54 11.78
N ARG A 29 -8.51 0.49 12.61
CA ARG A 29 -7.84 -0.79 12.38
C ARG A 29 -8.34 -1.45 11.09
N THR A 30 -9.65 -1.49 10.89
CA THR A 30 -10.29 -2.07 9.71
C THR A 30 -9.95 -1.29 8.43
N VAL A 31 -10.01 0.04 8.46
CA VAL A 31 -9.65 0.87 7.30
C VAL A 31 -8.19 0.66 6.92
N ASN A 32 -7.27 0.62 7.89
CA ASN A 32 -5.85 0.38 7.60
C ASN A 32 -5.57 -1.02 7.05
N SER A 33 -6.31 -2.05 7.47
CA SER A 33 -6.15 -3.40 6.91
C SER A 33 -6.68 -3.45 5.47
N ILE A 34 -7.83 -2.83 5.20
CA ILE A 34 -8.39 -2.73 3.85
C ILE A 34 -7.44 -1.96 2.93
N LEU A 35 -6.87 -0.85 3.39
CA LEU A 35 -5.91 -0.08 2.59
C LEU A 35 -4.65 -0.88 2.26
N LEU A 36 -4.14 -1.66 3.21
CA LEU A 36 -2.98 -2.53 2.98
C LEU A 36 -3.30 -3.68 2.02
N GLU A 37 -4.45 -4.32 2.20
CA GLU A 37 -4.92 -5.38 1.31
C GLU A 37 -5.13 -4.85 -0.11
N HIS A 38 -5.74 -3.68 -0.25
CA HIS A 38 -5.91 -3.02 -1.54
C HIS A 38 -4.56 -2.65 -2.18
N ALA A 39 -3.63 -2.08 -1.40
CA ALA A 39 -2.27 -1.80 -1.87
C ALA A 39 -1.54 -3.07 -2.32
N SER A 40 -1.66 -4.16 -1.56
CA SER A 40 -1.11 -5.48 -1.92
C SER A 40 -1.70 -6.01 -3.22
N SER A 41 -3.02 -5.95 -3.38
CA SER A 41 -3.71 -6.42 -4.57
C SER A 41 -3.36 -5.59 -5.79
N LEU A 42 -3.37 -4.26 -5.66
CA LEU A 42 -3.00 -3.34 -6.74
C LEU A 42 -1.54 -3.51 -7.12
N GLY A 43 -0.63 -3.57 -6.14
CA GLY A 43 0.78 -3.79 -6.37
C GLY A 43 1.06 -5.13 -7.06
N THR A 44 0.33 -6.19 -6.69
CA THR A 44 0.41 -7.48 -7.39
C THR A 44 -0.06 -7.38 -8.83
N ALA A 45 -1.19 -6.72 -9.09
CA ALA A 45 -1.70 -6.54 -10.45
C ALA A 45 -0.74 -5.72 -11.32
N CYS A 46 -0.19 -4.61 -10.80
CA CYS A 46 0.83 -3.81 -11.48
C CYS A 46 2.08 -4.66 -11.78
N ALA A 47 2.62 -5.35 -10.77
CA ALA A 47 3.79 -6.20 -10.94
C ALA A 47 3.57 -7.32 -11.96
N GLU A 48 2.36 -7.90 -12.04
CA GLU A 48 2.03 -8.91 -13.04
C GLU A 48 1.94 -8.34 -14.46
N ILE A 49 1.37 -7.15 -14.63
CA ILE A 49 1.32 -6.45 -15.92
C ILE A 49 2.74 -6.13 -16.39
N ASP A 50 3.54 -5.53 -15.51
CA ASP A 50 4.93 -5.15 -15.81
C ASP A 50 5.79 -6.39 -16.09
N ALA A 51 5.65 -7.44 -15.27
CA ALA A 51 6.36 -8.70 -15.48
C ALA A 51 5.97 -9.34 -16.82
N LYS A 52 4.70 -9.26 -17.22
CA LYS A 52 4.23 -9.76 -18.51
C LYS A 52 4.80 -8.94 -19.68
N GLU A 53 4.91 -7.63 -19.54
CA GLU A 53 5.54 -6.78 -20.58
C GLU A 53 7.02 -7.12 -20.74
N ILE A 54 7.76 -7.24 -19.62
CA ILE A 54 9.16 -7.69 -19.62
C ILE A 54 9.27 -9.08 -20.26
N ASP A 55 8.39 -10.01 -19.88
CA ASP A 55 8.36 -11.37 -20.41
C ASP A 55 8.11 -11.40 -21.92
N SER A 56 7.15 -10.62 -22.40
CA SER A 56 6.86 -10.46 -23.83
C SER A 56 8.05 -9.88 -24.59
N TRP A 57 8.70 -8.86 -24.05
CA TRP A 57 9.90 -8.28 -24.63
C TRP A 57 11.06 -9.28 -24.70
N LEU A 58 11.29 -10.07 -23.64
CA LEU A 58 12.31 -11.11 -23.64
C LEU A 58 12.01 -12.23 -24.64
N LYS A 59 10.74 -12.66 -24.75
CA LYS A 59 10.30 -13.64 -25.75
C LYS A 59 10.49 -13.13 -27.16
N GLU A 60 10.23 -11.85 -27.42
CA GLU A 60 10.53 -11.22 -28.71
C GLU A 60 12.03 -11.30 -29.02
N LYS A 61 12.90 -11.02 -28.04
CA LYS A 61 14.36 -11.11 -28.22
C LYS A 61 14.83 -12.56 -28.47
N ALA A 62 14.19 -13.53 -27.83
CA ALA A 62 14.39 -14.96 -28.11
C ALA A 62 13.99 -15.34 -29.53
N ALA A 63 12.81 -14.92 -29.97
CA ALA A 63 12.34 -15.19 -31.33
C ALA A 63 13.24 -14.56 -32.40
N ILE A 64 13.80 -13.37 -32.15
CA ILE A 64 14.79 -12.75 -33.06
C ILE A 64 16.07 -13.60 -33.12
N LEU A 65 16.60 -14.07 -31.98
CA LEU A 65 17.77 -14.95 -31.95
C LEU A 65 17.53 -16.25 -32.73
N GLU A 66 16.38 -16.89 -32.52
CA GLU A 66 15.97 -18.11 -33.22
C GLU A 66 15.83 -17.86 -34.73
N SER A 67 15.24 -16.74 -35.14
CA SER A 67 15.14 -16.37 -36.56
C SER A 67 16.51 -16.14 -37.20
N VAL A 68 17.47 -15.60 -36.46
CA VAL A 68 18.86 -15.44 -36.92
C VAL A 68 19.54 -16.81 -37.03
N ALA A 69 19.30 -17.72 -36.09
CA ALA A 69 19.82 -19.09 -36.14
C ALA A 69 19.36 -19.83 -37.40
N VAL A 70 18.06 -19.77 -37.73
CA VAL A 70 17.52 -20.39 -38.95
C VAL A 70 18.20 -19.84 -40.21
N GLN A 71 18.41 -18.53 -40.30
CA GLN A 71 19.09 -17.92 -41.45
C GLN A 71 20.56 -18.35 -41.57
N ILE A 72 21.24 -18.60 -40.45
CA ILE A 72 22.62 -19.09 -40.43
C ILE A 72 22.67 -20.56 -40.85
N GLU A 73 21.72 -21.37 -40.39
CA GLU A 73 21.59 -22.78 -40.80
C GLU A 73 21.32 -22.91 -42.30
N ASP A 74 20.45 -22.06 -42.87
CA ASP A 74 20.17 -21.99 -44.31
C ASP A 74 21.33 -21.44 -45.15
N ALA A 75 22.25 -20.68 -44.54
CA ALA A 75 23.39 -20.09 -45.23
C ALA A 75 24.52 -21.10 -45.51
N GLU A 76 24.43 -22.32 -44.96
CA GLU A 76 25.52 -23.28 -44.81
C GLU A 76 26.69 -22.69 -43.99
N PHE A 77 27.12 -23.36 -42.92
CA PHE A 77 28.06 -22.81 -41.91
C PHE A 77 29.44 -22.39 -42.44
N ASN A 78 29.74 -22.65 -43.71
CA ASN A 78 31.01 -22.35 -44.36
C ASN A 78 31.01 -20.99 -45.08
N ASP A 79 29.86 -20.35 -45.32
CA ASP A 79 29.78 -19.02 -45.94
C ASP A 79 29.88 -17.92 -44.88
N GLU A 80 31.11 -17.66 -44.42
CA GLU A 80 31.42 -16.68 -43.39
C GLU A 80 30.99 -15.26 -43.76
N GLU A 81 31.08 -14.88 -45.04
CA GLU A 81 30.66 -13.54 -45.50
C GLU A 81 29.13 -13.38 -45.39
N ARG A 82 28.38 -14.41 -45.77
CA ARG A 82 26.92 -14.43 -45.63
C ARG A 82 26.49 -14.44 -44.17
N ILE A 83 27.11 -15.26 -43.32
CA ILE A 83 26.87 -15.26 -41.87
C ILE A 83 27.14 -13.88 -41.29
N GLN A 84 28.28 -13.27 -41.63
CA GLN A 84 28.64 -11.94 -41.15
C GLN A 84 27.61 -10.88 -41.56
N LYS A 85 27.05 -10.99 -42.77
CA LYS A 85 25.98 -10.11 -43.26
C LYS A 85 24.68 -10.31 -42.48
N ILE A 86 24.30 -11.56 -42.17
CA ILE A 86 23.12 -11.89 -41.35
C ILE A 86 23.26 -11.26 -39.96
N LEU A 87 24.40 -11.48 -39.28
CA LEU A 87 24.67 -10.94 -37.94
C LEU A 87 24.62 -9.40 -37.93
N LYS A 88 25.21 -8.76 -38.95
CA LYS A 88 25.15 -7.29 -39.15
C LYS A 88 23.74 -6.77 -39.33
N ASN A 89 22.93 -7.44 -40.17
CA ASN A 89 21.56 -7.03 -40.43
C ASN A 89 20.69 -7.19 -39.18
N ALA A 90 20.82 -8.30 -38.46
CA ALA A 90 20.12 -8.53 -37.20
C ALA A 90 20.46 -7.48 -36.13
N THR A 91 21.75 -7.17 -35.97
CA THR A 91 22.22 -6.13 -35.03
C THR A 91 21.66 -4.74 -35.38
N LYS A 92 21.52 -4.42 -36.67
CA LYS A 92 20.94 -3.14 -37.12
C LYS A 92 19.42 -3.09 -37.01
N ALA A 93 18.75 -4.22 -37.15
CA ALA A 93 17.30 -4.30 -37.14
C ALA A 93 16.70 -4.02 -35.75
N ASP A 94 17.42 -4.39 -34.69
CA ASP A 94 16.96 -4.18 -33.32
C ASP A 94 18.04 -3.55 -32.43
N PRO A 95 17.93 -2.24 -32.14
CA PRO A 95 18.87 -1.51 -31.28
C PRO A 95 18.93 -2.00 -29.83
N SER A 96 18.04 -2.90 -29.41
CA SER A 96 18.08 -3.52 -28.09
C SER A 96 19.32 -4.38 -27.91
N PHE A 97 19.82 -4.97 -29.00
CA PHE A 97 21.04 -5.75 -29.02
C PHE A 97 22.24 -4.86 -29.32
N TYR A 98 23.33 -5.08 -28.58
CA TYR A 98 24.60 -4.44 -28.87
C TYR A 98 25.29 -5.08 -30.08
N SER A 99 25.33 -6.40 -30.13
CA SER A 99 25.99 -7.17 -31.19
C SER A 99 25.45 -8.59 -31.18
N PHE A 100 25.16 -9.13 -32.37
CA PHE A 100 25.06 -10.57 -32.59
C PHE A 100 26.45 -11.14 -32.92
N PHE A 101 26.76 -12.33 -32.42
CA PHE A 101 28.05 -12.97 -32.64
C PHE A 101 27.94 -14.49 -32.51
N ILE A 102 28.90 -15.20 -33.12
CA ILE A 102 29.01 -16.66 -33.08
C ILE A 102 30.38 -17.04 -32.54
N GLY A 103 30.40 -17.90 -31.51
CA GLY A 103 31.59 -18.62 -31.07
C GLY A 103 31.62 -20.02 -31.65
N PHE A 104 32.77 -20.44 -32.16
CA PHE A 104 33.01 -21.79 -32.66
C PHE A 104 33.84 -22.60 -31.65
N GLU A 105 33.69 -23.92 -31.65
CA GLU A 105 34.44 -24.85 -30.80
C GLU A 105 35.97 -24.76 -30.97
N ASN A 106 36.46 -24.33 -32.14
CA ASN A 106 37.88 -24.06 -32.38
C ASN A 106 38.38 -22.72 -31.79
N GLY A 107 37.56 -22.01 -31.02
CA GLY A 107 37.88 -20.74 -30.38
C GLY A 107 37.65 -19.50 -31.26
N ARG A 108 37.35 -19.66 -32.55
CA ARG A 108 37.07 -18.54 -33.45
C ARG A 108 35.78 -17.81 -33.03
N LEU A 109 35.76 -16.49 -33.22
CA LEU A 109 34.60 -15.63 -32.97
C LEU A 109 34.28 -14.81 -34.22
N LEU A 110 33.01 -14.79 -34.62
CA LEU A 110 32.47 -13.86 -35.62
C LEU A 110 31.55 -12.87 -34.94
N ASP A 111 31.92 -11.59 -34.93
CA ASP A 111 31.15 -10.51 -34.33
C ASP A 111 30.52 -9.63 -35.42
N ALA A 112 29.23 -9.32 -35.34
CA ALA A 112 28.52 -8.46 -36.30
C ALA A 112 29.25 -7.13 -36.54
N ASN A 113 29.78 -6.56 -35.47
CA ASN A 113 30.47 -5.28 -35.49
C ASN A 113 31.97 -5.41 -35.85
N GLY A 114 32.42 -6.59 -36.28
CA GLY A 114 33.79 -6.85 -36.76
C GLY A 114 34.86 -6.82 -35.67
N TRP A 115 34.49 -7.05 -34.41
CA TRP A 115 35.49 -7.13 -33.33
C TRP A 115 36.35 -8.38 -33.46
N ILE A 116 37.66 -8.17 -33.33
CA ILE A 116 38.64 -9.24 -33.26
C ILE A 116 39.09 -9.34 -31.80
N PRO A 117 38.87 -10.48 -31.13
CA PRO A 117 39.29 -10.65 -29.75
C PRO A 117 40.83 -10.61 -29.59
N PRO A 118 41.35 -10.10 -28.46
CA PRO A 118 42.77 -10.20 -28.15
C PRO A 118 43.18 -11.67 -27.91
N ALA A 119 44.50 -11.95 -27.96
CA ALA A 119 45.03 -13.31 -27.90
C ALA A 119 44.73 -14.06 -26.58
N ASP A 120 44.46 -13.35 -25.49
CA ASP A 120 44.09 -13.89 -24.18
C ASP A 120 42.57 -14.12 -24.02
N TYR A 121 41.76 -13.79 -25.02
CA TYR A 121 40.32 -13.99 -24.99
C TYR A 121 39.94 -15.40 -25.45
N SER A 122 39.24 -16.14 -24.59
CA SER A 122 38.63 -17.42 -24.93
C SER A 122 37.10 -17.31 -24.93
N SER A 123 36.48 -17.52 -26.09
CA SER A 123 35.01 -17.65 -26.22
C SER A 123 34.48 -18.83 -25.40
N LEU A 124 35.24 -19.92 -25.32
CA LEU A 124 34.83 -21.18 -24.69
C LEU A 124 34.66 -21.08 -23.18
N GLU A 125 35.27 -20.07 -22.54
CA GLU A 125 35.17 -19.83 -21.11
C GLU A 125 34.02 -18.88 -20.73
N ARG A 126 33.38 -18.25 -21.72
CA ARG A 126 32.39 -17.20 -21.46
C ARG A 126 31.04 -17.80 -21.04
N PRO A 127 30.29 -17.10 -20.15
CA PRO A 127 28.94 -17.49 -19.74
C PRO A 127 28.03 -17.90 -20.91
N TRP A 128 27.98 -17.06 -21.96
CA TRP A 128 27.15 -17.30 -23.14
C TRP A 128 27.48 -18.56 -23.91
N TYR A 129 28.75 -18.97 -23.95
CA TYR A 129 29.14 -20.18 -24.65
C TYR A 129 28.84 -21.41 -23.78
N ARG A 130 29.34 -21.42 -22.55
CA ARG A 130 29.23 -22.57 -21.64
C ARG A 130 27.80 -22.86 -21.22
N GLU A 131 27.04 -21.84 -20.82
CA GLU A 131 25.68 -22.02 -20.33
C GLU A 131 24.75 -22.46 -21.45
N ALA A 132 24.91 -21.93 -22.67
CA ALA A 132 24.05 -22.29 -23.80
C ALA A 132 24.28 -23.74 -24.25
N LEU A 133 25.55 -24.18 -24.35
CA LEU A 133 25.86 -25.59 -24.65
C LEU A 133 25.35 -26.52 -23.55
N ASN A 134 25.52 -26.17 -22.28
CA ASN A 134 25.05 -27.00 -21.16
C ASN A 134 23.51 -27.11 -21.14
N ALA A 135 22.80 -26.02 -21.43
CA ALA A 135 21.34 -26.00 -21.42
C ALA A 135 20.73 -26.63 -22.68
N ASN A 136 21.48 -26.65 -23.79
CA ASN A 136 21.06 -27.11 -25.10
C ASN A 136 19.72 -26.51 -25.59
N ARG A 137 19.48 -25.23 -25.30
CA ARG A 137 18.29 -24.46 -25.66
C ARG A 137 18.61 -22.96 -25.63
N VAL A 138 17.66 -22.12 -26.06
CA VAL A 138 17.75 -20.67 -25.83
C VAL A 138 17.79 -20.37 -24.33
N ILE A 139 18.75 -19.54 -23.93
CA ILE A 139 18.94 -19.10 -22.55
C ILE A 139 19.22 -17.60 -22.46
N PHE A 140 18.96 -17.04 -21.27
CA PHE A 140 19.51 -15.77 -20.83
C PHE A 140 20.62 -16.04 -19.82
N THR A 141 21.84 -15.63 -20.15
CA THR A 141 23.04 -15.94 -19.38
C THR A 141 23.11 -15.21 -18.04
N SER A 142 23.94 -15.68 -17.11
CA SER A 142 24.38 -14.87 -15.96
C SER A 142 25.03 -13.55 -16.42
N ALA A 143 24.92 -12.50 -15.61
CA ALA A 143 25.41 -11.18 -15.99
C ALA A 143 26.95 -11.11 -16.02
N TYR A 144 27.51 -10.40 -17.00
CA TYR A 144 28.96 -10.27 -17.15
C TYR A 144 29.37 -8.93 -17.78
N ILE A 145 30.66 -8.62 -17.71
CA ILE A 145 31.24 -7.44 -18.39
C ILE A 145 31.66 -7.84 -19.80
N ASP A 146 31.06 -7.16 -20.79
CA ASP A 146 31.43 -7.25 -22.19
C ASP A 146 32.86 -6.73 -22.40
N LYS A 147 33.73 -7.55 -22.99
CA LYS A 147 35.16 -7.24 -23.14
C LYS A 147 35.45 -6.16 -24.18
N LYS A 148 34.55 -5.94 -25.13
CA LYS A 148 34.72 -4.95 -26.19
C LYS A 148 34.34 -3.55 -25.73
N LYS A 149 33.19 -3.41 -25.09
CA LYS A 149 32.63 -2.13 -24.63
C LYS A 149 32.90 -1.79 -23.18
N ASN A 150 33.38 -2.75 -22.39
CA ASN A 150 33.47 -2.62 -20.94
C ASN A 150 32.10 -2.26 -20.31
N ALA A 151 31.03 -2.86 -20.84
CA ALA A 151 29.66 -2.60 -20.42
C ALA A 151 29.06 -3.81 -19.71
N ARG A 152 28.11 -3.57 -18.81
CA ARG A 152 27.34 -4.62 -18.12
C ARG A 152 26.31 -5.17 -19.08
N VAL A 153 26.36 -6.47 -19.34
CA VAL A 153 25.47 -7.13 -20.30
C VAL A 153 24.97 -8.46 -19.75
N LYS A 154 23.83 -8.89 -20.28
CA LYS A 154 23.47 -10.31 -20.36
C LYS A 154 23.40 -10.68 -21.83
N ALA A 155 23.83 -11.87 -22.17
CA ALA A 155 23.58 -12.41 -23.50
C ALA A 155 22.29 -13.23 -23.49
N ILE A 156 21.55 -13.14 -24.59
CA ILE A 156 20.69 -14.24 -25.03
C ILE A 156 21.52 -15.15 -25.93
N ALA A 157 21.49 -16.45 -25.71
CA ALA A 157 22.37 -17.39 -26.38
C ALA A 157 21.69 -18.73 -26.65
N MET A 158 22.08 -19.40 -27.74
CA MET A 158 21.63 -20.74 -28.07
C MET A 158 22.73 -21.53 -28.78
N PRO A 159 22.78 -22.85 -28.59
CA PRO A 159 23.67 -23.70 -29.38
C PRO A 159 23.22 -23.69 -30.85
N LEU A 160 24.20 -23.83 -31.73
CA LEU A 160 24.04 -24.08 -33.14
C LEU A 160 24.69 -25.43 -33.44
N HIS A 161 23.92 -26.35 -34.02
CA HIS A 161 24.38 -27.71 -34.34
C HIS A 161 24.49 -27.86 -35.84
N ALA A 162 25.68 -27.62 -36.38
CA ALA A 162 25.90 -27.67 -37.81
C ALA A 162 27.01 -28.63 -38.19
N GLN A 163 26.64 -29.65 -38.97
CA GLN A 163 27.58 -30.58 -39.60
C GLN A 163 28.57 -31.22 -38.61
N GLY A 164 28.18 -31.41 -37.35
CA GLY A 164 28.99 -32.02 -36.31
C GLY A 164 29.93 -31.09 -35.54
N ASN A 165 29.91 -29.78 -35.81
CA ASN A 165 30.68 -28.78 -35.04
C ASN A 165 29.77 -28.02 -34.07
N ASN A 166 30.21 -27.87 -32.81
CA ASN A 166 29.48 -27.07 -31.84
C ASN A 166 29.79 -25.58 -32.03
N ALA A 167 28.74 -24.79 -32.24
CA ALA A 167 28.83 -23.33 -32.20
C ALA A 167 27.77 -22.78 -31.27
N VAL A 168 27.93 -21.52 -30.87
CA VAL A 168 26.94 -20.81 -30.07
C VAL A 168 26.69 -19.46 -30.71
N LEU A 169 25.44 -19.22 -31.07
CA LEU A 169 24.94 -17.90 -31.45
C LEU A 169 24.52 -17.16 -30.18
N ALA A 170 24.96 -15.91 -30.06
CA ALA A 170 24.58 -15.07 -28.94
C ALA A 170 24.40 -13.62 -29.38
N ALA A 171 23.62 -12.88 -28.59
CA ALA A 171 23.47 -11.45 -28.73
C ALA A 171 23.50 -10.77 -27.36
N ASN A 172 24.33 -9.72 -27.23
CA ASN A 172 24.47 -8.99 -25.97
C ASN A 172 23.37 -7.94 -25.81
N ILE A 173 22.69 -7.98 -24.67
CA ILE A 173 21.70 -7.01 -24.22
C ILE A 173 22.32 -6.19 -23.09
N PRO A 174 22.57 -4.88 -23.29
CA PRO A 174 23.06 -3.99 -22.25
C PRO A 174 22.07 -3.82 -21.10
N PHE A 175 22.59 -3.68 -19.89
CA PHE A 175 21.76 -3.36 -18.72
C PHE A 175 20.98 -2.06 -18.91
N ASP A 176 21.55 -1.07 -19.59
CA ASP A 176 20.86 0.19 -19.90
C ASP A 176 19.62 -0.02 -20.78
N THR A 177 19.64 -1.01 -21.68
CA THR A 177 18.47 -1.39 -22.48
C THR A 177 17.40 -2.00 -21.59
N ILE A 178 17.78 -2.94 -20.72
CA ILE A 178 16.86 -3.57 -19.75
C ILE A 178 16.27 -2.49 -18.82
N ARG A 179 17.09 -1.56 -18.34
CA ARG A 179 16.65 -0.42 -17.52
C ARG A 179 15.61 0.40 -18.24
N LYS A 180 15.84 0.76 -19.51
CA LYS A 180 14.88 1.54 -20.30
C LYS A 180 13.55 0.82 -20.45
N GLN A 181 13.57 -0.50 -20.60
CA GLN A 181 12.35 -1.31 -20.69
C GLN A 181 11.53 -1.27 -19.39
N ILE A 182 12.17 -1.04 -18.24
CA ILE A 182 11.51 -1.08 -16.93
C ILE A 182 11.48 0.26 -16.19
N LYS A 183 11.93 1.34 -16.83
CA LYS A 183 12.14 2.66 -16.19
C LYS A 183 10.84 3.27 -15.68
N ASP A 184 9.74 2.94 -16.34
CA ASP A 184 8.42 3.51 -16.05
C ASP A 184 7.65 2.69 -15.01
N ILE A 185 8.21 1.58 -14.54
CA ILE A 185 7.65 0.79 -13.44
C ILE A 185 7.74 1.60 -12.15
N ARG A 186 6.58 2.03 -11.66
CA ARG A 186 6.41 2.71 -10.38
C ARG A 186 5.23 2.13 -9.63
N PHE A 187 5.41 1.93 -8.34
CA PHE A 187 4.35 1.48 -7.44
C PHE A 187 4.16 2.51 -6.34
N GLY A 188 2.96 3.09 -6.27
CA GLY A 188 2.75 4.28 -5.43
C GLY A 188 3.45 5.53 -5.97
N GLU A 189 3.52 6.57 -5.14
CA GLU A 189 4.17 7.85 -5.38
C GLU A 189 5.70 7.73 -5.28
N THR A 190 6.20 6.97 -4.30
CA THR A 190 7.63 6.90 -3.96
C THR A 190 8.23 5.51 -4.09
N GLY A 191 7.42 4.51 -4.41
CA GLY A 191 7.92 3.16 -4.61
C GLY A 191 8.68 2.98 -5.92
N TYR A 192 9.36 1.84 -6.02
CA TYR A 192 10.33 1.54 -7.06
C TYR A 192 10.40 0.04 -7.36
N GLY A 193 10.85 -0.27 -8.58
CA GLY A 193 11.14 -1.62 -9.03
C GLY A 193 12.62 -2.00 -8.88
N ILE A 194 12.87 -3.27 -8.58
CA ILE A 194 14.18 -3.92 -8.71
C ILE A 194 13.96 -5.16 -9.58
N LEU A 195 14.82 -5.36 -10.57
CA LEU A 195 14.85 -6.57 -11.38
C LEU A 195 16.08 -7.40 -11.01
N ILE A 196 15.88 -8.68 -10.70
CA ILE A 196 16.95 -9.63 -10.38
C ILE A 196 16.89 -10.83 -11.33
N ASP A 197 18.03 -11.48 -11.55
CA ASP A 197 18.08 -12.76 -12.27
C ASP A 197 17.96 -13.97 -11.32
N GLY A 198 18.03 -15.17 -11.91
CA GLY A 198 17.92 -16.45 -11.20
C GLY A 198 19.05 -16.71 -10.20
N ASP A 199 20.18 -16.02 -10.34
CA ASP A 199 21.32 -16.08 -9.41
C ASP A 199 21.21 -15.04 -8.29
N GLY A 200 20.15 -14.23 -8.30
CA GLY A 200 19.93 -13.13 -7.35
C GLY A 200 20.82 -11.92 -7.61
N ILE A 201 21.38 -11.79 -8.83
CA ILE A 201 22.13 -10.62 -9.24
C ILE A 201 21.15 -9.51 -9.64
N VAL A 202 21.41 -8.31 -9.13
CA VAL A 202 20.61 -7.12 -9.44
C VAL A 202 20.91 -6.66 -10.87
N LEU A 203 19.91 -6.75 -11.74
CA LEU A 203 19.95 -6.32 -13.13
C LEU A 203 19.61 -4.85 -13.28
N VAL A 204 18.59 -4.40 -12.56
CA VAL A 204 18.17 -3.00 -12.57
C VAL A 204 17.82 -2.58 -11.16
N HIS A 205 18.29 -1.40 -10.79
CA HIS A 205 18.04 -0.77 -9.50
C HIS A 205 17.89 0.76 -9.66
N PRO A 206 17.10 1.46 -8.82
CA PRO A 206 17.00 2.93 -8.86
C PRO A 206 18.35 3.65 -8.69
N VAL A 207 19.25 3.04 -7.93
CA VAL A 207 20.65 3.45 -7.78
C VAL A 207 21.53 2.51 -8.61
N GLU A 208 22.03 3.00 -9.75
CA GLU A 208 22.77 2.20 -10.75
C GLU A 208 24.01 1.49 -10.19
N ASN A 209 24.64 2.06 -9.16
CA ASN A 209 25.80 1.46 -8.49
C ASN A 209 25.49 0.15 -7.75
N ASN A 210 24.22 -0.24 -7.64
CA ASN A 210 23.81 -1.49 -7.02
C ASN A 210 23.63 -2.63 -8.03
N GLU A 211 23.72 -2.37 -9.32
CA GLU A 211 23.64 -3.40 -10.36
C GLU A 211 24.91 -4.24 -10.43
N MET A 212 24.79 -5.45 -10.99
CA MET A 212 25.83 -6.49 -11.00
C MET A 212 26.24 -6.99 -9.61
N LYS A 213 25.56 -6.54 -8.55
CA LYS A 213 25.80 -7.02 -7.19
C LYS A 213 24.76 -8.08 -6.82
N PRO A 214 25.13 -9.06 -5.99
CA PRO A 214 24.15 -9.93 -5.35
C PRO A 214 23.14 -9.09 -4.55
N LEU A 215 21.86 -9.45 -4.60
CA LEU A 215 20.81 -8.78 -3.85
C LEU A 215 21.13 -8.72 -2.36
N GLU A 216 21.76 -9.74 -1.81
CA GLU A 216 22.20 -9.77 -0.41
C GLU A 216 23.13 -8.60 -0.04
N ALA A 217 24.03 -8.21 -0.94
CA ALA A 217 24.96 -7.12 -0.73
C ALA A 217 24.29 -5.73 -0.84
N VAL A 218 23.18 -5.66 -1.58
CA VAL A 218 22.42 -4.43 -1.82
C VAL A 218 21.37 -4.22 -0.73
N ARG A 219 20.62 -5.28 -0.40
CA ARG A 219 19.47 -5.33 0.50
C ARG A 219 19.35 -6.72 1.13
N LYS A 220 20.10 -6.93 2.23
CA LYS A 220 20.11 -8.20 2.99
C LYS A 220 18.71 -8.61 3.48
N ASP A 221 17.91 -7.63 3.89
CA ASP A 221 16.52 -7.80 4.31
C ASP A 221 15.63 -8.37 3.19
N LEU A 222 15.78 -7.87 1.95
CA LEU A 222 15.07 -8.42 0.80
C LEU A 222 15.53 -9.83 0.48
N ASN A 223 16.85 -10.05 0.46
CA ASN A 223 17.40 -11.35 0.13
C ASN A 223 16.91 -12.45 1.08
N MET A 224 16.90 -12.19 2.40
CA MET A 224 16.40 -13.13 3.40
C MET A 224 14.94 -13.53 3.13
N GLN A 225 14.09 -12.54 2.84
CA GLN A 225 12.65 -12.75 2.65
C GLN A 225 12.31 -13.46 1.34
N ILE A 226 13.12 -13.26 0.30
CA ILE A 226 12.96 -13.97 -0.98
C ILE A 226 13.57 -15.39 -0.89
N GLN A 227 14.58 -15.61 -0.05
CA GLN A 227 15.14 -16.95 0.19
C GLN A 227 14.24 -17.82 1.09
N GLU A 228 13.62 -17.24 2.12
CA GLU A 228 12.68 -17.93 3.01
C GLU A 228 11.39 -18.34 2.27
N ASN A 229 10.93 -17.52 1.31
CA ASN A 229 9.78 -17.81 0.46
C ASN A 229 10.25 -18.37 -0.90
N THR A 230 10.64 -19.65 -0.89
CA THR A 230 11.10 -20.51 -2.00
C THR A 230 11.28 -19.83 -3.37
N TRP A 231 12.53 -19.70 -3.78
CA TRP A 231 13.00 -18.99 -4.99
C TRP A 231 12.28 -19.32 -6.32
N LYS A 232 11.60 -20.46 -6.47
CA LYS A 232 11.09 -20.89 -7.78
C LYS A 232 9.61 -20.55 -7.98
N ASN A 233 9.33 -19.65 -8.93
CA ASN A 233 8.02 -19.38 -9.56
C ASN A 233 6.84 -18.95 -8.68
N ASN A 234 7.09 -18.53 -7.43
CA ASN A 234 6.04 -17.97 -6.60
C ASN A 234 5.96 -16.44 -6.73
N LYS A 235 4.72 -15.96 -6.89
CA LYS A 235 4.34 -14.58 -6.63
C LYS A 235 3.97 -14.42 -5.16
N GLY A 236 4.18 -13.24 -4.60
CA GLY A 236 3.87 -13.00 -3.19
C GLY A 236 3.93 -11.54 -2.82
N THR A 237 3.27 -11.23 -1.72
CA THR A 237 3.34 -9.91 -1.09
C THR A 237 3.68 -10.08 0.39
N THR A 238 4.58 -9.25 0.89
CA THR A 238 4.97 -9.24 2.30
C THR A 238 5.33 -7.83 2.76
N SER A 239 5.37 -7.62 4.07
CA SER A 239 5.84 -6.36 4.66
C SER A 239 7.25 -6.54 5.21
N LEU A 240 8.11 -5.56 4.91
CA LEU A 240 9.52 -5.58 5.28
C LEU A 240 9.88 -4.35 6.08
N ARG A 241 10.77 -4.51 7.04
CA ARG A 241 11.31 -3.36 7.78
C ARG A 241 12.72 -3.06 7.29
N SER A 242 12.91 -1.86 6.73
CA SER A 242 14.21 -1.39 6.24
C SER A 242 14.47 0.05 6.69
N GLY A 243 15.64 0.30 7.29
CA GLY A 243 16.05 1.65 7.70
C GLY A 243 15.06 2.37 8.64
N GLY A 244 14.30 1.62 9.44
CA GLY A 244 13.28 2.18 10.34
C GLY A 244 11.90 2.41 9.71
N LYS A 245 11.76 2.25 8.39
CA LYS A 245 10.48 2.32 7.66
C LYS A 245 9.95 0.91 7.39
N VAL A 246 8.64 0.79 7.17
CA VAL A 246 8.02 -0.47 6.75
C VAL A 246 7.60 -0.34 5.29
N GLU A 247 8.15 -1.19 4.43
CA GLU A 247 7.85 -1.24 3.00
C GLU A 247 6.97 -2.46 2.71
N LEU A 248 6.01 -2.29 1.81
CA LEU A 248 5.30 -3.37 1.15
C LEU A 248 6.18 -3.88 0.00
N LEU A 249 6.56 -5.15 0.03
CA LEU A 249 7.23 -5.85 -1.06
C LEU A 249 6.21 -6.70 -1.81
N VAL A 250 6.12 -6.49 -3.11
CA VAL A 250 5.47 -7.40 -4.06
C VAL A 250 6.56 -8.02 -4.93
N HIS A 251 6.51 -9.34 -5.12
CA HIS A 251 7.42 -10.01 -6.06
C HIS A 251 6.66 -10.90 -7.04
N VAL A 252 7.07 -10.84 -8.31
CA VAL A 252 6.48 -11.62 -9.40
C VAL A 252 7.59 -12.21 -10.28
N PRO A 253 7.53 -13.51 -10.63
CA PRO A 253 8.47 -14.12 -11.56
C PRO A 253 8.18 -13.72 -13.01
N ILE A 254 9.24 -13.55 -13.80
CA ILE A 254 9.16 -13.50 -15.25
C ILE A 254 9.05 -14.95 -15.75
N GLN A 255 8.15 -15.27 -16.67
CA GLN A 255 7.81 -16.67 -16.98
C GLN A 255 8.78 -17.36 -17.95
N SER A 256 9.37 -16.60 -18.88
CA SER A 256 10.27 -17.09 -19.91
C SER A 256 11.67 -17.43 -19.40
N ASN A 257 12.05 -16.92 -18.23
CA ASN A 257 13.37 -17.10 -17.65
C ASN A 257 13.32 -17.08 -16.12
N ASP A 258 14.47 -17.15 -15.47
CA ASP A 258 14.54 -17.21 -14.01
C ASP A 258 14.55 -15.82 -13.34
N TRP A 259 14.15 -14.75 -14.04
CA TRP A 259 14.17 -13.40 -13.48
C TRP A 259 12.96 -13.13 -12.58
N LYS A 260 13.11 -12.16 -11.69
CA LYS A 260 12.02 -11.67 -10.84
C LYS A 260 11.98 -10.16 -10.78
N LEU A 261 10.76 -9.63 -10.87
CA LEU A 261 10.45 -8.24 -10.59
C LEU A 261 10.04 -8.09 -9.12
N LEU A 262 10.67 -7.14 -8.43
CA LEU A 262 10.37 -6.77 -7.05
C LEU A 262 9.87 -5.33 -7.04
N LEU A 263 8.66 -5.09 -6.56
CA LEU A 263 8.13 -3.73 -6.33
C LEU A 263 8.12 -3.44 -4.84
N LEU A 264 8.63 -2.27 -4.47
CA LEU A 264 8.69 -1.82 -3.08
C LEU A 264 8.03 -0.46 -2.95
N ALA A 265 7.15 -0.28 -1.97
CA ALA A 265 6.62 1.03 -1.61
C ALA A 265 6.43 1.18 -0.09
N PRO A 266 6.67 2.35 0.50
CA PRO A 266 6.41 2.58 1.92
C PRO A 266 4.93 2.38 2.27
N ILE A 267 4.64 1.62 3.32
CA ILE A 267 3.26 1.39 3.79
C ILE A 267 2.59 2.70 4.22
N GLU A 268 3.39 3.64 4.74
CA GLU A 268 2.91 4.96 5.15
C GLU A 268 2.32 5.77 4.00
N GLU A 269 2.64 5.45 2.75
CA GLU A 269 2.05 6.10 1.58
C GLU A 269 0.56 5.78 1.47
N PHE A 270 0.21 4.51 1.68
CA PHE A 270 -1.18 4.04 1.62
C PHE A 270 -1.95 4.36 2.91
N GLN A 271 -1.31 4.23 4.08
CA GLN A 271 -1.96 4.43 5.38
C GLN A 271 -1.90 5.88 5.91
N GLY A 272 -1.00 6.70 5.38
CA GLY A 272 -0.77 8.09 5.81
C GLY A 272 -2.03 8.97 5.75
N PRO A 273 -2.80 8.96 4.64
CA PRO A 273 -4.06 9.69 4.55
C PRO A 273 -5.07 9.28 5.63
N ALA A 274 -5.26 7.96 5.85
CA ALA A 274 -6.17 7.46 6.89
C ALA A 274 -5.71 7.83 8.31
N LYS A 275 -4.40 7.80 8.58
CA LYS A 275 -3.83 8.25 9.85
C LYS A 275 -4.05 9.73 10.10
N LYS A 276 -3.90 10.58 9.08
CA LYS A 276 -4.18 12.02 9.18
C LYS A 276 -5.66 12.28 9.48
N MET A 277 -6.55 11.60 8.75
CA MET A 277 -8.00 11.70 8.95
C MET A 277 -8.41 11.25 10.36
N PHE A 278 -7.91 10.10 10.82
CA PHE A 278 -8.17 9.60 12.18
C PHE A 278 -7.75 10.60 13.26
N ARG A 279 -6.56 11.23 13.12
CA ARG A 279 -6.11 12.26 14.06
C ARG A 279 -7.04 13.48 14.09
N GLN A 280 -7.56 13.91 12.95
CA GLN A 280 -8.52 15.01 12.88
C GLN A 280 -9.85 14.64 13.55
N LEU A 281 -10.36 13.43 13.29
CA LEU A 281 -11.57 12.92 13.95
C LEU A 281 -11.41 12.82 15.47
N MET A 282 -10.25 12.36 15.96
CA MET A 282 -9.95 12.34 17.39
C MET A 282 -10.02 13.73 18.02
N VAL A 283 -9.46 14.75 17.37
CA VAL A 283 -9.53 16.14 17.86
C VAL A 283 -10.97 16.64 17.90
N VAL A 284 -11.73 16.46 16.81
CA VAL A 284 -13.13 16.91 16.72
C VAL A 284 -14.01 16.23 17.78
N ILE A 285 -13.92 14.90 17.92
CA ILE A 285 -14.69 14.15 18.93
C ILE A 285 -14.30 14.59 20.34
N THR A 286 -13.01 14.82 20.61
CA THR A 286 -12.57 15.30 21.93
C THR A 286 -13.15 16.69 22.24
N LEU A 287 -13.19 17.60 21.27
CA LEU A 287 -13.79 18.92 21.43
C LEU A 287 -15.31 18.84 21.66
N LEU A 288 -16.02 18.00 20.90
CA LEU A 288 -17.46 17.78 21.07
C LEU A 288 -17.78 17.17 22.43
N LEU A 289 -17.02 16.18 22.89
CA LEU A 289 -17.17 15.60 24.22
C LEU A 289 -16.91 16.63 25.33
N GLY A 290 -15.88 17.47 25.16
CA GLY A 290 -15.63 18.59 26.06
C GLY A 290 -16.80 19.57 26.11
N LEU A 291 -17.38 19.91 24.96
CA LEU A 291 -18.56 20.78 24.87
C LEU A 291 -19.77 20.16 25.57
N ILE A 292 -20.04 18.86 25.36
CA ILE A 292 -21.12 18.12 26.02
C ILE A 292 -20.93 18.14 27.54
N ILE A 293 -19.70 17.94 28.05
CA ILE A 293 -19.39 18.01 29.48
C ILE A 293 -19.68 19.41 30.04
N VAL A 294 -19.27 20.48 29.32
CA VAL A 294 -19.50 21.87 29.74
C VAL A 294 -20.99 22.19 29.77
N ILE A 295 -21.74 21.85 28.72
CA ILE A 295 -23.19 22.08 28.65
C ILE A 295 -23.91 21.31 29.76
N SER A 296 -23.56 20.03 29.96
CA SER A 296 -24.12 19.19 31.04
C SER A 296 -23.86 19.80 32.42
N TYR A 297 -22.68 20.36 32.66
CA TYR A 297 -22.33 21.04 33.90
C TYR A 297 -23.15 22.32 34.11
N LEU A 298 -23.30 23.16 33.07
CA LEU A 298 -24.06 24.41 33.14
C LEU A 298 -25.56 24.15 33.38
N LEU A 299 -26.15 23.19 32.67
CA LEU A 299 -27.54 22.77 32.86
C LEU A 299 -27.75 22.15 34.24
N GLY A 300 -26.82 21.30 34.69
CA GLY A 300 -26.85 20.70 36.02
C GLY A 300 -26.85 21.75 37.14
N LYS A 301 -26.10 22.85 36.98
CA LYS A 301 -26.09 23.98 37.92
C LYS A 301 -27.41 24.77 37.93
N LYS A 302 -28.03 24.98 36.76
CA LYS A 302 -29.30 25.73 36.66
C LYS A 302 -30.52 24.93 37.15
N LEU A 303 -30.55 23.62 36.92
CA LEU A 303 -31.73 22.78 37.20
C LEU A 303 -31.69 22.10 38.58
N SER A 304 -30.52 22.02 39.24
CA SER A 304 -30.40 21.38 40.56
C SER A 304 -30.64 22.38 41.70
N ILE A 305 -31.89 22.78 41.95
CA ILE A 305 -32.25 23.34 43.27
C ILE A 305 -32.13 22.18 44.27
N PRO A 306 -31.33 22.30 45.36
CA PRO A 306 -31.25 21.25 46.36
C PRO A 306 -32.65 21.04 46.97
N PRO A 307 -33.17 19.80 47.05
CA PRO A 307 -34.46 19.55 47.67
C PRO A 307 -34.49 20.05 49.13
N GLU A 308 -33.34 20.05 49.80
CA GLU A 308 -33.17 20.60 51.15
C GLU A 308 -33.44 22.11 51.21
N LYS A 309 -33.04 22.91 50.19
CA LYS A 309 -33.38 24.34 50.14
C LYS A 309 -34.84 24.59 49.79
N ALA A 310 -35.44 23.72 48.97
CA ALA A 310 -36.87 23.78 48.70
C ALA A 310 -37.69 23.46 49.96
N LEU A 311 -37.24 22.52 50.79
CA LEU A 311 -37.87 22.17 52.07
C LEU A 311 -37.66 23.25 53.15
N GLU A 312 -36.45 23.78 53.30
CA GLU A 312 -36.14 24.84 54.29
C GLU A 312 -36.87 26.16 53.96
N GLU A 313 -37.04 26.46 52.66
CA GLU A 313 -37.78 27.64 52.20
C GLU A 313 -39.29 27.47 52.41
N VAL A 314 -39.85 26.28 52.13
CA VAL A 314 -41.26 25.93 52.42
C VAL A 314 -41.54 25.93 53.92
N GLU A 315 -40.66 25.37 54.76
CA GLU A 315 -40.78 25.45 56.23
C GLU A 315 -40.66 26.90 56.74
N SER A 316 -39.82 27.74 56.11
CA SER A 316 -39.70 29.16 56.47
C SER A 316 -40.92 30.00 56.06
N ILE A 317 -41.63 29.60 55.01
CA ILE A 317 -42.85 30.25 54.52
C ILE A 317 -44.02 29.81 55.41
N ALA A 318 -44.18 28.50 55.63
CA ALA A 318 -45.15 27.96 56.56
C ALA A 318 -44.97 28.53 57.99
N GLY A 319 -43.73 28.65 58.48
CA GLY A 319 -43.42 29.24 59.78
C GLY A 319 -43.67 30.75 59.87
N ARG A 320 -43.45 31.51 58.77
CA ARG A 320 -43.71 32.96 58.72
C ARG A 320 -45.20 33.28 58.65
N GLU A 321 -45.98 32.50 57.90
CA GLU A 321 -47.43 32.66 57.84
C GLU A 321 -48.12 32.21 59.14
N TYR A 322 -47.61 31.15 59.80
CA TYR A 322 -48.12 30.70 61.09
C TYR A 322 -47.93 31.72 62.22
N LEU A 323 -46.86 32.53 62.15
CA LEU A 323 -46.62 33.63 63.10
C LEU A 323 -47.43 34.90 62.76
N ALA A 324 -47.78 35.11 61.49
CA ALA A 324 -48.64 36.21 61.06
C ALA A 324 -50.14 35.92 61.33
N ALA A 325 -50.55 34.65 61.28
CA ALA A 325 -51.91 34.19 61.56
C ALA A 325 -52.11 33.94 63.07
N GLY A 326 -52.24 35.01 63.85
CA GLY A 326 -52.61 34.88 65.26
C GLY A 326 -53.88 34.02 65.45
N ASN A 327 -53.78 32.93 66.23
CA ASN A 327 -54.83 32.06 66.78
C ASN A 327 -56.20 31.98 66.04
N GLY A 328 -56.21 31.86 64.71
CA GLY A 328 -57.42 31.69 63.91
C GLY A 328 -57.36 30.44 63.03
N ALA A 329 -58.20 29.44 63.30
CA ALA A 329 -58.20 28.15 62.63
C ALA A 329 -58.47 28.21 61.10
N GLY A 330 -59.14 29.26 60.61
CA GLY A 330 -59.44 29.44 59.18
C GLY A 330 -58.24 29.84 58.32
N LEU A 331 -57.22 30.51 58.89
CA LEU A 331 -56.02 30.95 58.17
C LEU A 331 -55.00 29.82 57.93
N LYS A 332 -55.11 28.70 58.66
CA LYS A 332 -54.25 27.52 58.47
C LYS A 332 -54.52 26.80 57.15
N GLU A 333 -55.79 26.70 56.77
CA GLU A 333 -56.21 25.98 55.57
C GLU A 333 -55.82 26.75 54.30
N ASP A 334 -55.86 28.08 54.36
CA ASP A 334 -55.46 28.96 53.26
C ASP A 334 -53.94 28.98 53.05
N ALA A 335 -53.15 28.95 54.14
CA ALA A 335 -51.70 28.81 54.09
C ALA A 335 -51.25 27.44 53.54
N GLU A 336 -51.91 26.34 53.96
CA GLU A 336 -51.65 25.00 53.39
C GLU A 336 -51.99 24.93 51.89
N LYS A 337 -53.09 25.57 51.46
CA LYS A 337 -53.46 25.63 50.03
C LYS A 337 -52.48 26.47 49.21
N ALA A 338 -52.00 27.60 49.73
CA ALA A 338 -51.00 28.43 49.06
C ALA A 338 -49.67 27.69 48.89
N ALA A 339 -49.16 27.05 49.95
CA ALA A 339 -47.95 26.23 49.90
C ALA A 339 -48.10 25.03 48.94
N SER A 340 -49.29 24.41 48.89
CA SER A 340 -49.59 23.33 47.94
C SER A 340 -49.63 23.82 46.49
N ASN A 341 -50.18 25.01 46.22
CA ASN A 341 -50.22 25.58 44.87
C ASN A 341 -48.82 25.98 44.38
N GLU A 342 -48.01 26.64 45.21
CA GLU A 342 -46.63 26.97 44.82
C GLU A 342 -45.76 25.72 44.60
N ALA A 343 -45.96 24.66 45.40
CA ALA A 343 -45.32 23.37 45.17
C ALA A 343 -45.76 22.72 43.85
N TYR A 344 -47.04 22.89 43.46
CA TYR A 344 -47.58 22.43 42.18
C TYR A 344 -46.99 23.21 41.00
N GLU A 345 -46.95 24.53 41.07
CA GLU A 345 -46.34 25.38 40.04
C GLU A 345 -44.84 25.12 39.88
N ARG A 346 -44.11 24.87 40.99
CA ARG A 346 -42.68 24.48 40.90
C ARG A 346 -42.51 23.10 40.26
N LYS A 347 -43.42 22.15 40.53
CA LYS A 347 -43.42 20.83 39.89
C LYS A 347 -43.70 20.96 38.38
N GLU A 348 -44.67 21.78 37.98
CA GLU A 348 -44.90 22.10 36.56
C GLU A 348 -43.69 22.76 35.91
N LYS A 349 -43.03 23.72 36.58
CA LYS A 349 -41.82 24.37 36.04
C LYS A 349 -40.65 23.39 35.90
N HIS A 350 -40.56 22.39 36.78
CA HIS A 350 -39.59 21.32 36.68
C HIS A 350 -39.93 20.34 35.54
N ILE A 351 -41.22 20.06 35.33
CA ILE A 351 -41.74 19.25 34.21
C ILE A 351 -41.50 19.98 32.87
N ALA A 352 -41.78 21.28 32.79
CA ALA A 352 -41.49 22.10 31.63
C ALA A 352 -39.98 22.16 31.32
N GLY A 353 -39.14 22.27 32.36
CA GLY A 353 -37.69 22.15 32.19
C GLY A 353 -37.22 20.77 31.73
N THR A 354 -37.96 19.70 32.03
CA THR A 354 -37.71 18.37 31.44
C THR A 354 -38.21 18.27 30.00
N GLU A 355 -39.33 18.90 29.65
CA GLU A 355 -39.80 18.99 28.26
C GLU A 355 -38.82 19.73 27.35
N GLU A 356 -38.23 20.85 27.80
CA GLU A 356 -37.15 21.53 27.06
C GLU A 356 -35.93 20.62 26.82
N VAL A 357 -35.58 19.76 27.80
CA VAL A 357 -34.48 18.79 27.64
C VAL A 357 -34.86 17.68 26.65
N TYR A 358 -36.12 17.23 26.63
CA TYR A 358 -36.63 16.29 25.63
C TYR A 358 -36.68 16.90 24.23
N ASP A 359 -37.01 18.18 24.11
CA ASP A 359 -37.02 18.90 22.83
C ASP A 359 -35.59 19.07 22.27
N ILE A 360 -34.62 19.42 23.13
CA ILE A 360 -33.20 19.44 22.76
C ILE A 360 -32.70 18.04 22.37
N ALA A 361 -33.12 16.99 23.09
CA ALA A 361 -32.77 15.62 22.74
C ALA A 361 -33.36 15.23 21.37
N GLY A 362 -34.60 15.63 21.08
CA GLY A 362 -35.24 15.44 19.77
C GLY A 362 -34.51 16.16 18.64
N GLN A 363 -34.06 17.41 18.86
CA GLN A 363 -33.25 18.15 17.88
C GLN A 363 -31.88 17.49 17.65
N ILE A 364 -31.26 16.91 18.68
CA ILE A 364 -30.01 16.15 18.53
C ILE A 364 -30.24 14.87 17.72
N GLU A 365 -31.35 14.18 17.92
CA GLU A 365 -31.73 12.98 17.17
C GLU A 365 -32.01 13.30 15.69
N GLU A 366 -32.66 14.44 15.41
CA GLU A 366 -32.88 14.95 14.06
C GLU A 366 -31.57 15.34 13.35
N ILE A 367 -30.64 15.97 14.07
CA ILE A 367 -29.29 16.27 13.56
C ILE A 367 -28.51 14.97 13.27
N ALA A 368 -28.63 13.96 14.14
CA ALA A 368 -28.00 12.67 13.94
C ALA A 368 -28.55 11.95 12.69
N ASP A 369 -29.87 11.99 12.48
CA ASP A 369 -30.53 11.43 11.29
C ASP A 369 -30.14 12.19 10.00
N HIS A 370 -30.00 13.52 10.06
CA HIS A 370 -29.49 14.32 8.95
C HIS A 370 -28.03 14.00 8.60
N LEU A 371 -27.18 13.77 9.60
CA LEU A 371 -25.80 13.34 9.39
C LEU A 371 -25.73 11.93 8.80
N GLU A 372 -26.59 10.99 9.26
CA GLU A 372 -26.67 9.65 8.71
C GLU A 372 -27.10 9.68 7.23
N LYS A 373 -28.14 10.46 6.90
CA LYS A 373 -28.59 10.67 5.52
C LYS A 373 -27.51 11.32 4.65
N GLY A 374 -26.76 12.28 5.18
CA GLY A 374 -25.62 12.90 4.51
C GLY A 374 -24.48 11.92 4.21
N VAL A 375 -24.18 11.01 5.13
CA VAL A 375 -23.19 9.94 4.91
C VAL A 375 -23.68 8.93 3.88
N ARG A 376 -24.97 8.58 3.89
CA ARG A 376 -25.57 7.67 2.89
C ARG A 376 -25.63 8.29 1.49
N SER A 377 -25.98 9.57 1.36
CA SER A 377 -26.01 10.25 0.05
C SER A 377 -24.62 10.42 -0.56
N PHE A 378 -23.59 10.60 0.27
CA PHE A 378 -22.19 10.60 -0.18
C PHE A 378 -21.73 9.22 -0.69
N LYS A 379 -22.35 8.13 -0.21
CA LYS A 379 -22.10 6.76 -0.66
C LYS A 379 -22.77 6.50 -2.03
N ILE A 380 -24.01 6.96 -2.20
CA ILE A 380 -24.81 6.76 -3.43
C ILE A 380 -24.28 7.62 -4.60
N SER A 381 -23.90 8.88 -4.35
CA SER A 381 -23.32 9.74 -5.41
C SER A 381 -21.99 9.25 -5.95
N ARG A 382 -21.33 8.31 -5.26
CA ARG A 382 -20.06 7.72 -5.68
C ARG A 382 -20.26 6.43 -6.49
N ASP A 383 -21.38 5.74 -6.31
CA ASP A 383 -21.77 4.57 -7.10
C ASP A 383 -22.35 4.99 -8.47
N ASP A 384 -22.98 6.17 -8.57
CA ASP A 384 -23.55 6.68 -9.83
C ASP A 384 -22.51 7.34 -10.79
N ASN A 385 -21.31 7.69 -10.31
CA ASN A 385 -20.24 8.29 -11.13
C ASN A 385 -19.12 7.30 -11.51
N GLY A 386 -19.32 6.00 -11.28
CA GLY A 386 -18.38 4.93 -11.62
C GLY A 386 -18.71 4.16 -12.91
N GLY A 387 -19.64 4.66 -13.71
CA GLY A 387 -20.09 4.04 -14.96
C GLY A 387 -19.93 4.95 -16.17
N GLU A 388 -18.70 5.32 -16.50
CA GLU A 388 -18.25 5.63 -17.88
C GLU A 388 -16.84 5.10 -18.11
#